data_AF-A0A4R3RES6-F1
#
_entry.id   AF-A0A4R3RES6-F1
#
_cell.length_a   1.000
_cell.length_b   1.000
_cell.length_c   1.000
_cell.angle_alpha   90.00
_cell.angle_beta   90.00
_cell.angle_gamma   90.00
#
_symmetry.space_group_name_H-M   'P 1'
#
loop_
_entity.id
_entity.type
_entity.pdbx_description
1 polymer ?
#
loop_
_entity_poly.entity_id
_entity_poly.type
_entity_poly.pdbx_seq_one_letter_code
_entity_poly.pdbx_strand_id
1 'polypeptide(L)' 'MKLQLRNLQRKDEIEVRFATHDGYLWHRAVVMHIDADFIHARYASGHPVKIDRRDDEMYRLPKGKVYG' A
#
# COMPACT_ATOMS: atom_id res chain seq x y z
N MET A 1 9.94 -1.59 12.70
CA MET A 1 8.68 -2.02 12.05
C MET A 1 8.81 -2.10 10.51
N LYS A 2 9.98 -2.49 9.95
CA LYS A 2 10.26 -2.44 8.50
C LYS A 2 10.13 -3.78 7.76
N LEU A 3 10.17 -4.91 8.48
CA LEU A 3 10.12 -6.26 7.88
C LEU A 3 8.74 -6.67 7.35
N GLN A 4 7.66 -6.20 7.97
CA GLN A 4 6.30 -6.61 7.61
C GLN A 4 5.87 -6.11 6.22
N LEU A 5 6.36 -4.93 5.79
CA LEU A 5 6.07 -4.37 4.46
C LEU A 5 6.75 -5.15 3.31
N ARG A 6 7.80 -5.92 3.60
CA ARG A 6 8.47 -6.77 2.60
C ARG A 6 7.71 -8.06 2.32
N ASN A 7 6.87 -8.52 3.24
CA ASN A 7 6.11 -9.77 3.12
C ASN A 7 4.67 -9.58 2.61
N LEU A 8 4.39 -8.46 1.94
CA LEU A 8 3.09 -8.25 1.30
C LEU A 8 2.81 -9.35 0.28
N GLN A 9 1.57 -9.81 0.25
CA GLN A 9 1.07 -10.81 -0.69
C GLN A 9 -0.10 -10.25 -1.51
N ARG A 10 -0.39 -10.94 -2.62
CA ARG A 10 -1.60 -10.67 -3.39
C ARG A 10 -2.85 -10.79 -2.50
N LYS A 11 -3.80 -9.86 -2.66
CA LYS A 11 -5.00 -9.65 -1.85
C LYS A 11 -4.77 -9.03 -0.48
N ASP A 12 -3.53 -8.71 -0.08
CA ASP A 12 -3.31 -7.94 1.14
C ASP A 12 -3.85 -6.52 1.01
N GLU A 13 -4.45 -6.03 2.09
CA GLU A 13 -4.81 -4.62 2.22
C GLU A 13 -3.63 -3.78 2.69
N ILE A 14 -3.42 -2.65 2.03
CA ILE A 14 -2.45 -1.62 2.36
C ILE A 14 -3.13 -0.24 2.37
N GLU A 15 -2.52 0.73 3.03
CA GLU A 15 -2.88 2.13 2.92
C GLU A 15 -1.83 2.86 2.09
N VAL A 16 -2.26 3.60 1.08
CA VAL A 16 -1.41 4.33 0.14
C VAL A 16 -1.55 5.81 0.39
N ARG A 17 -0.43 6.51 0.42
CA ARG A 17 -0.37 7.96 0.61
C ARG A 17 -0.87 8.65 -0.65
N PHE A 18 -1.84 9.54 -0.49
CA PHE A 18 -2.44 10.33 -1.56
C PHE A 18 -2.34 11.81 -1.18
N ALA A 19 -1.74 12.62 -2.05
CA ALA A 19 -1.63 14.06 -1.84
C ALA A 19 -2.98 14.72 -2.15
N THR A 20 -3.50 15.49 -1.20
CA THR A 20 -4.68 16.35 -1.36
C THR A 20 -4.25 17.82 -1.24
N HIS A 21 -5.15 18.74 -1.58
CA HIS A 21 -4.88 20.18 -1.48
C HIS A 21 -4.42 20.60 -0.07
N ASP A 22 -4.93 19.94 0.98
CA ASP A 22 -4.68 20.26 2.38
C ASP A 22 -3.63 19.35 3.06
N GLY A 23 -2.94 18.49 2.30
CA GLY A 23 -1.89 17.62 2.84
C GLY A 23 -1.91 16.21 2.28
N TYR A 24 -1.89 15.21 3.16
CA TYR A 24 -1.83 13.81 2.75
C TYR A 24 -2.92 13.00 3.44
N LEU A 25 -3.64 12.21 2.65
CA LEU A 25 -4.57 11.20 3.13
C LEU A 25 -4.02 9.81 2.86
N TRP A 26 -4.40 8.87 3.71
CA TRP A 26 -4.09 7.47 3.55
C TRP A 26 -5.33 6.75 3.04
N HIS A 27 -5.28 6.26 1.80
CA HIS A 27 -6.39 5.55 1.17
C HIS A 27 -6.13 4.04 1.15
N ARG A 28 -7.16 3.26 1.49
CA ARG A 28 -7.07 1.79 1.42
C ARG A 28 -7.00 1.32 -0.03
N ALA A 29 -6.09 0.39 -0.27
CA ALA A 29 -5.94 -0.31 -1.53
C ALA A 29 -5.66 -1.80 -1.27
N VAL A 30 -6.06 -2.64 -2.22
CA VAL A 30 -5.82 -4.08 -2.21
C VAL A 30 -4.70 -4.39 -3.18
N VAL A 31 -3.68 -5.12 -2.74
CA VAL A 31 -2.58 -5.58 -3.59
C VAL A 31 -3.12 -6.57 -4.62
N MET A 32 -2.95 -6.24 -5.90
CA MET A 32 -3.33 -7.09 -7.02
C MET A 32 -2.20 -8.04 -7.39
N HIS A 33 -0.98 -7.51 -7.52
CA HIS A 33 0.25 -8.28 -7.71
C HIS A 33 1.46 -7.44 -7.28
N ILE A 34 2.61 -8.09 -7.09
CA ILE A 34 3.86 -7.45 -6.71
C ILE A 34 4.94 -7.94 -7.65
N ASP A 35 5.62 -7.00 -8.31
CA ASP A 35 6.80 -7.27 -9.14
C ASP A 35 8.08 -7.00 -8.33
N ALA A 36 9.24 -7.11 -8.98
CA ALA A 36 10.54 -6.89 -8.34
C ALA A 36 10.63 -5.50 -7.66
N ASP A 37 10.14 -4.46 -8.34
CA ASP A 37 10.29 -3.06 -7.92
C ASP A 37 8.98 -2.40 -7.50
N PHE A 38 7.82 -2.93 -7.92
CA PHE A 38 6.54 -2.24 -7.77
C PHE A 38 5.47 -3.10 -7.12
N ILE A 39 4.65 -2.45 -6.30
CA ILE A 39 3.39 -2.97 -5.79
C ILE A 39 2.28 -2.43 -6.69
N HIS A 40 1.55 -3.33 -7.35
CA HIS A 40 0.36 -2.99 -8.11
C HIS A 40 -0.84 -3.24 -7.22
N ALA A 41 -1.52 -2.17 -6.81
CA ALA A 41 -2.69 -2.23 -5.97
C ALA A 41 -3.90 -1.59 -6.67
N ARG A 42 -5.08 -1.78 -6.08
CA ARG A 42 -6.33 -1.17 -6.54
C ARG A 42 -7.03 -0.53 -5.36
N TYR A 43 -7.36 0.75 -5.48
CA TYR A 43 -8.15 1.45 -4.46
C TYR A 43 -9.55 0.84 -4.32
N ALA A 44 -10.21 1.08 -3.19
CA ALA A 44 -11.60 0.66 -2.98
C ALA A 44 -12.57 1.17 -4.07
N SER A 45 -12.25 2.30 -4.69
CA SER A 45 -13.01 2.87 -5.82
C SER A 45 -12.82 2.12 -7.15
N GLY A 46 -11.89 1.17 -7.23
CA GLY A 46 -11.58 0.40 -8.44
C GLY A 46 -10.42 0.96 -9.28
N HIS A 47 -9.94 2.16 -8.98
CA HIS A 47 -8.80 2.75 -9.68
C HIS A 47 -7.50 2.01 -9.36
N PRO A 48 -6.69 1.64 -10.38
CA PRO A 48 -5.38 1.02 -10.16
C PRO A 48 -4.37 2.05 -9.63
N VAL A 49 -3.44 1.60 -8.82
CA VAL A 49 -2.30 2.39 -8.34
C VAL A 49 -1.03 1.56 -8.39
N LYS A 50 0.06 2.21 -8.78
CA LYS A 50 1.40 1.64 -8.84
C LYS A 50 2.27 2.35 -7.82
N ILE A 51 2.92 1.59 -6.94
CA ILE A 51 3.67 2.10 -5.81
C ILE A 51 5.08 1.52 -5.89
N ASP A 52 6.10 2.34 -5.70
CA ASP A 52 7.48 1.85 -5.57
C ASP A 52 7.62 1.09 -4.25
N ARG A 53 8.06 -0.17 -4.32
CA ARG A 53 8.24 -1.04 -3.14
C ARG A 53 9.38 -0.56 -2.24
N ARG A 54 10.29 0.26 -2.77
CA ARG A 54 11.45 0.81 -2.06
C ARG A 54 11.09 2.09 -1.31
N ASP A 55 9.95 2.71 -1.62
CA ASP A 55 9.47 3.92 -0.97
C ASP A 55 8.54 3.56 0.21
N ASP A 56 9.13 3.45 1.40
CA ASP A 56 8.42 3.13 2.64
C ASP A 56 7.53 4.26 3.18
N GLU A 57 7.52 5.43 2.53
CA GLU A 57 6.64 6.56 2.88
C GLU A 57 5.38 6.62 2.01
N MET A 58 5.35 5.90 0.89
CA MET A 58 4.21 5.87 -0.03
C MET A 58 3.12 4.89 0.38
N TYR A 59 3.43 3.88 1.19
CA TYR A 59 2.46 2.91 1.65
C TYR A 59 2.75 2.40 3.06
N ARG A 60 1.70 1.96 3.76
CA ARG A 60 1.80 1.35 5.08
C ARG A 60 0.76 0.26 5.27
N LEU A 61 0.93 -0.54 6.33
CA LEU A 61 -0.12 -1.47 6.74
C LEU A 61 -1.27 -0.72 7.41
N PRO A 62 -2.53 -1.16 7.22
CA PRO A 62 -3.67 -0.59 7.92
C PRO A 62 -3.48 -0.72 9.43
N LYS A 63 -3.86 0.33 10.18
CA LYS A 63 -3.86 0.28 11.66
C LYS A 63 -4.85 -0.79 12.11
N GLY A 64 -4.35 -1.99 12.45
CA GLY A 64 -5.15 -3.15 12.83
C GLY A 64 -4.60 -4.49 12.34
N LYS A 65 -3.73 -4.49 11.32
CA LYS A 65 -3.08 -5.71 10.84
C LYS A 65 -1.84 -6.03 11.70
N VAL A 66 -2.02 -6.85 12.73
CA VAL A 66 -0.91 -7.43 13.51
C VAL A 66 -0.54 -8.76 12.84
N TYR A 67 0.60 -8.81 12.15
CA TYR A 67 1.22 -10.10 11.84
C TYR A 67 1.87 -10.57 13.15
N GLY A 68 1.13 -11.39 13.89
CA GLY A 68 1.59 -12.11 15.07
C GLY A 68 2.46 -13.30 14.69
#